data_AF-A0A285UBU3-F1
#
_entry.id   AF-A0A285UBU3-F1
#
_cell.length_a   1.000
_cell.length_b   1.000
_cell.length_c   1.000
_cell.angle_alpha   90.00
_cell.angle_beta   90.00
_cell.angle_gamma   90.00
#
_symmetry.space_group_name_H-M   'P 1'
#
loop_
_entity.id
_entity.type
_entity.pdbx_description
1 polymer ?
#
loop_
_entity_poly.entity_id
_entity_poly.type
_entity_poly.pdbx_seq_one_letter_code
_entity_poly.pdbx_strand_id
1 'polypeptide(L)'
;MRNKGLILALGIFVSLLNLFDGFATNYGYVYNLIIELNPLMDYLLTISPTLFLSFKFLTSIFIILISFAVYYKSNERFQRPFLFSLVIISVMYTGISIMHIFWLTYV
;
A
#
# COMPACT_ATOMS: atom_id res chain seq x y z
N MET A 1 -23.46 7.97 5.45
CA MET A 1 -22.40 8.98 5.59
C MET A 1 -22.26 9.72 4.27
N ARG A 2 -22.28 11.06 4.24
CA ARG A 2 -22.41 11.87 3.01
C ARG A 2 -21.34 11.58 1.95
N ASN A 3 -20.15 11.12 2.37
CA ASN A 3 -18.99 10.92 1.48
C ASN A 3 -18.53 9.44 1.40
N LYS A 4 -19.45 8.47 1.49
CA LYS A 4 -19.09 7.03 1.47
C LYS A 4 -18.27 6.61 0.23
N GLY A 5 -18.41 7.30 -0.90
CA GLY A 5 -17.61 7.04 -2.12
C GLY A 5 -16.11 7.26 -1.93
N LEU A 6 -15.71 8.11 -0.97
CA LEU A 6 -14.30 8.32 -0.64
C LEU A 6 -13.61 7.05 -0.13
N ILE A 7 -14.36 6.13 0.49
CA ILE A 7 -13.81 4.85 0.97
C ILE A 7 -13.27 4.04 -0.21
N LEU A 8 -14.02 3.96 -1.31
CA LEU A 8 -13.59 3.25 -2.52
C LEU A 8 -12.41 3.98 -3.18
N ALA A 9 -12.51 5.30 -3.33
CA ALA A 9 -11.46 6.10 -3.97
C ALA A 9 -10.13 5.99 -3.22
N LEU A 10 -10.15 6.16 -1.88
CA LEU A 10 -8.96 6.02 -1.06
C LEU A 10 -8.46 4.58 -0.99
N GLY A 11 -9.36 3.59 -0.95
CA GLY A 11 -8.98 2.18 -1.01
C GLY A 11 -8.23 1.81 -2.29
N ILE A 12 -8.72 2.29 -3.44
CA ILE A 12 -8.04 2.14 -4.74
C ILE A 12 -6.71 2.90 -4.73
N PHE A 13 -6.69 4.12 -4.22
CA PHE A 13 -5.47 4.93 -4.15
C PHE A 13 -4.38 4.26 -3.29
N VAL A 14 -4.70 3.79 -2.09
CA VAL A 14 -3.77 3.05 -1.21
C VAL A 14 -3.29 1.76 -1.88
N SER A 15 -4.18 1.05 -2.58
CA SER A 15 -3.84 -0.15 -3.33
C SER A 15 -2.79 0.14 -4.40
N LEU A 16 -2.95 1.21 -5.18
CA LEU A 16 -1.98 1.66 -6.17
C LEU A 16 -0.65 2.07 -5.54
N LEU A 17 -0.68 2.81 -4.42
CA LEU A 17 0.54 3.19 -3.71
C LEU A 17 1.29 1.97 -3.16
N ASN A 18 0.59 0.96 -2.65
CA ASN A 18 1.23 -0.27 -2.17
C ASN A 18 1.83 -1.10 -3.31
N LEU A 19 1.20 -1.11 -4.50
CA LEU A 19 1.81 -1.71 -5.69
C LEU A 19 3.08 -0.96 -6.10
N PHE A 20 3.01 0.36 -6.18
CA PHE A 20 4.17 1.20 -6.50
C PHE A 20 5.32 0.96 -5.53
N ASP A 21 5.04 0.99 -4.22
CA ASP A 21 6.02 0.69 -3.17
C ASP A 21 6.65 -0.70 -3.37
N GLY A 22 5.84 -1.73 -3.66
CA GLY A 22 6.37 -3.05 -4.00
C GLY A 22 7.33 -3.04 -5.19
N PHE A 23 6.97 -2.40 -6.30
CA PHE A 23 7.86 -2.33 -7.47
C PHE A 23 9.13 -1.52 -7.20
N ALA A 24 9.00 -0.39 -6.51
CA ALA A 24 10.12 0.48 -6.17
C ALA A 24 11.09 -0.19 -5.19
N THR A 25 10.60 -0.81 -4.13
CA THR A 25 11.44 -1.60 -3.21
C THR A 25 12.13 -2.74 -3.93
N ASN A 26 11.41 -3.52 -4.75
CA ASN A 26 12.01 -4.64 -5.48
C ASN A 26 13.12 -4.16 -6.43
N TYR A 27 12.87 -3.07 -7.16
CA TYR A 27 13.88 -2.47 -8.03
C TYR A 27 15.09 -1.99 -7.21
N GLY A 28 14.87 -1.17 -6.18
CA GLY A 28 15.94 -0.65 -5.33
C GLY A 28 16.74 -1.75 -4.63
N TYR A 29 16.09 -2.81 -4.19
CA TYR A 29 16.75 -3.95 -3.56
C TYR A 29 17.64 -4.72 -4.55
N VAL A 30 17.13 -5.03 -5.76
CA VAL A 30 17.90 -5.75 -6.79
C VAL A 30 19.16 -4.98 -7.22
N TYR A 31 19.09 -3.65 -7.27
CA TYR A 31 20.23 -2.79 -7.62
C TYR A 31 21.04 -2.31 -6.41
N ASN A 32 20.77 -2.82 -5.20
CA ASN A 32 21.43 -2.42 -3.95
C ASN A 32 21.35 -0.91 -3.63
N LEU A 33 20.29 -0.25 -4.08
CA LEU A 33 20.03 1.18 -3.84
C LEU A 33 19.25 1.42 -2.53
N ILE A 34 18.52 0.41 -2.06
CA ILE A 34 17.63 0.50 -0.88
C ILE A 34 17.85 -0.72 0.01
N ILE A 35 17.77 -0.51 1.33
CA ILE A 35 17.72 -1.57 2.34
C ILE A 35 16.28 -1.63 2.88
N GLU A 36 15.69 -2.82 2.89
CA GLU A 36 14.35 -3.04 3.44
C GLU A 36 14.42 -3.13 4.97
N LEU A 37 13.71 -2.24 5.66
CA LEU A 37 13.71 -2.18 7.12
C LEU A 37 12.62 -3.04 7.76
N ASN A 38 11.61 -3.46 6.99
CA ASN A 38 10.57 -4.35 7.48
C ASN A 38 11.07 -5.80 7.47
N PRO A 39 11.27 -6.45 8.64
CA PRO A 39 11.87 -7.79 8.71
C PRO A 39 11.08 -8.85 7.94
N LEU A 40 9.75 -8.69 7.86
CA LEU A 40 8.91 -9.63 7.11
C LEU A 40 9.07 -9.43 5.59
N MET A 41 9.15 -8.18 5.12
CA MET A 41 9.36 -7.91 3.70
C MET A 41 10.76 -8.30 3.25
N ASP A 42 11.77 -8.02 4.07
CA ASP A 42 13.16 -8.43 3.83
C ASP A 42 13.29 -9.95 3.73
N TYR A 43 12.62 -10.69 4.63
CA TYR A 43 12.54 -12.14 4.54
C TYR A 43 11.87 -12.63 3.25
N LEU A 44 10.81 -11.98 2.78
CA LEU A 44 10.19 -12.34 1.50
C LEU A 44 11.10 -12.05 0.30
N LEU A 45 11.80 -10.91 0.31
CA LEU A 45 12.75 -10.51 -0.73
C LEU A 45 13.95 -11.46 -0.81
N THR A 46 14.48 -11.90 0.34
CA THR A 46 15.60 -12.85 0.41
C THR A 46 15.21 -14.26 -0.05
N ILE A 47 13.96 -14.69 0.15
CA ILE A 47 13.46 -15.94 -0.43
C ILE A 47 13.27 -15.80 -1.95
N SER A 48 12.48 -14.81 -2.37
CA SER A 48 12.18 -14.60 -3.78
C SER A 48 11.55 -13.22 -4.02
N PRO A 49 12.14 -12.40 -4.91
CA PRO A 49 11.52 -11.18 -5.43
C PRO A 49 10.05 -11.36 -5.88
N THR A 50 9.76 -12.48 -6.55
CA THR A 50 8.41 -12.79 -7.04
C THR A 50 7.43 -13.05 -5.92
N LEU A 51 7.86 -13.68 -4.82
CA LEU A 51 7.03 -13.92 -3.64
C LEU A 51 6.65 -12.59 -2.97
N PHE A 52 7.63 -11.69 -2.79
CA PHE A 52 7.41 -10.35 -2.27
C PHE A 52 6.41 -9.55 -3.12
N LEU A 53 6.60 -9.51 -4.44
CA LEU A 53 5.69 -8.81 -5.35
C LEU A 53 4.28 -9.44 -5.35
N SER A 54 4.18 -10.77 -5.30
CA SER A 54 2.90 -11.47 -5.20
C SER A 54 2.17 -11.12 -3.90
N PHE A 55 2.89 -11.03 -2.78
CA PHE A 55 2.33 -10.60 -1.50
C PHE A 55 1.81 -9.16 -1.55
N LYS A 56 2.57 -8.24 -2.16
CA LYS A 56 2.14 -6.85 -2.39
C LYS A 56 0.89 -6.79 -3.27
N PHE A 57 0.85 -7.59 -4.34
CA PHE A 57 -0.30 -7.67 -5.24
C PHE A 57 -1.56 -8.19 -4.52
N LEU A 58 -1.46 -9.29 -3.77
CA LEU A 58 -2.57 -9.84 -2.99
C LEU A 58 -3.06 -8.86 -1.93
N THR A 59 -2.16 -8.17 -1.24
CA THR A 59 -2.50 -7.12 -0.26
C THR A 59 -3.28 -5.98 -0.93
N SER A 60 -2.87 -5.59 -2.13
CA SER A 60 -3.52 -4.53 -2.92
C SER A 60 -4.95 -4.91 -3.32
N ILE A 61 -5.16 -6.17 -3.75
CA ILE A 61 -6.50 -6.72 -3.99
C ILE A 61 -7.32 -6.74 -2.70
N PHE A 62 -6.73 -7.20 -1.60
CA PHE A 62 -7.40 -7.30 -0.31
C PHE A 62 -7.91 -5.95 0.20
N ILE A 63 -7.10 -4.89 0.06
CA ILE A 63 -7.49 -3.51 0.41
C ILE A 63 -8.72 -3.07 -0.39
N ILE A 64 -8.76 -3.36 -1.70
CA ILE A 64 -9.91 -3.04 -2.55
C ILE A 64 -11.15 -3.83 -2.10
N LEU A 65 -11.01 -5.14 -1.88
CA LEU A 65 -12.12 -6.01 -1.46
C LEU A 65 -12.71 -5.58 -0.11
N ILE A 66 -11.87 -5.25 0.87
CA ILE A 66 -12.34 -4.73 2.16
C ILE A 66 -13.00 -3.36 1.96
N SER A 67 -12.39 -2.46 1.20
CA SER A 67 -12.97 -1.13 0.97
C SER A 67 -14.34 -1.23 0.30
N PHE A 68 -14.51 -2.18 -0.62
CA PHE A 68 -15.79 -2.51 -1.23
C PHE A 68 -16.80 -3.11 -0.25
N ALA A 69 -16.37 -4.07 0.59
CA ALA A 69 -17.21 -4.65 1.62
C ALA A 69 -17.68 -3.60 2.64
N VAL A 70 -16.80 -2.70 3.06
CA VAL A 70 -17.12 -1.58 3.97
C VAL A 70 -18.10 -0.62 3.30
N TYR A 71 -17.86 -0.26 2.03
CA TYR A 71 -18.74 0.63 1.28
C TYR A 71 -20.18 0.09 1.17
N TYR A 72 -20.35 -1.22 0.90
CA TYR A 72 -21.66 -1.80 0.61
C TYR A 72 -22.38 -2.36 1.85
N LYS A 73 -21.65 -3.03 2.75
CA LYS A 73 -22.25 -3.86 3.82
C LYS A 73 -22.10 -3.30 5.22
N SER A 74 -21.28 -2.27 5.44
CA SER A 74 -21.00 -1.78 6.80
C SER A 74 -21.87 -0.60 7.23
N ASN A 75 -22.09 -0.48 8.55
CA ASN A 75 -22.82 0.62 9.16
C ASN A 75 -21.96 1.90 9.26
N GLU A 76 -22.61 3.07 9.33
CA GLU A 76 -21.90 4.36 9.43
C GLU A 76 -20.90 4.45 10.58
N ARG A 77 -21.18 3.79 11.70
CA ARG A 77 -20.32 3.73 12.88
C ARG A 77 -18.95 3.11 12.56
N PHE A 78 -18.89 2.16 11.64
CA PHE A 78 -17.64 1.52 11.19
C PHE A 78 -17.01 2.25 9.99
N GLN A 79 -17.84 2.81 9.10
CA GLN A 79 -17.36 3.55 7.93
C GLN A 79 -16.50 4.75 8.30
N ARG A 80 -16.86 5.49 9.36
CA ARG A 80 -16.10 6.67 9.81
C ARG A 80 -14.66 6.35 10.22
N PRO A 81 -14.40 5.48 11.22
CA PRO A 81 -13.03 5.16 11.61
C PRO A 81 -12.25 4.49 10.48
N PHE A 82 -12.90 3.64 9.67
CA PHE A 82 -12.25 3.05 8.49
C PHE A 82 -11.79 4.11 7.49
N LEU A 83 -12.63 5.10 7.20
CA LEU A 83 -12.27 6.22 6.33
C LEU A 83 -11.08 7.03 6.90
N PHE A 84 -11.06 7.29 8.21
CA PHE A 84 -9.93 7.97 8.85
C PHE A 84 -8.63 7.17 8.72
N SER A 85 -8.67 5.85 8.94
CA SER A 85 -7.52 4.97 8.68
C SER A 85 -7.10 5.02 7.20
N LEU A 86 -8.09 5.04 6.29
CA LEU A 86 -7.98 5.39 4.87
C LEU A 86 -6.99 6.53 4.60
N VAL A 87 -7.33 7.67 5.18
CA VAL A 87 -6.60 8.93 5.00
C VAL A 87 -5.19 8.82 5.57
N ILE A 88 -5.05 8.30 6.81
CA ILE A 88 -3.73 8.19 7.46
C ILE A 88 -2.79 7.31 6.64
N ILE A 89 -3.26 6.13 6.22
CA ILE A 89 -2.47 5.20 5.40
C ILE A 89 -2.11 5.83 4.06
N SER A 90 -3.04 6.56 3.42
CA SER A 90 -2.78 7.26 2.15
C SER A 90 -1.66 8.29 2.29
N VAL A 91 -1.68 9.09 3.37
CA VAL A 91 -0.64 10.09 3.64
C VAL A 91 0.72 9.42 3.86
N MET A 92 0.76 8.36 4.68
CA MET A 92 1.99 7.62 4.95
C MET A 92 2.58 7.01 3.66
N TYR A 93 1.77 6.31 2.87
CA TYR A 93 2.23 5.69 1.64
C TYR A 93 2.62 6.71 0.56
N THR A 94 2.00 7.89 0.55
CA THR A 94 2.43 8.98 -0.33
C THR A 94 3.83 9.46 0.06
N GLY A 95 4.08 9.63 1.37
CA GLY A 95 5.42 9.98 1.88
C GLY A 95 6.47 8.93 1.53
N ILE A 96 6.16 7.64 1.72
CA ILE A 96 7.04 6.53 1.33
C ILE A 96 7.31 6.53 -0.17
N SER A 97 6.29 6.80 -0.99
CA SER A 97 6.44 6.86 -2.45
C SER A 97 7.38 8.00 -2.88
N ILE A 98 7.29 9.16 -2.23
CA ILE A 98 8.21 10.28 -2.46
C ILE A 98 9.64 9.89 -2.09
N MET A 99 9.83 9.20 -0.96
CA MET A 99 11.15 8.70 -0.55
C MET A 99 11.75 7.73 -1.57
N HIS A 100 10.94 6.81 -2.12
CA HIS A 100 11.38 5.92 -3.21
C HIS A 100 11.83 6.70 -4.44
N ILE A 101 11.05 7.68 -4.89
CA ILE A 101 11.42 8.52 -6.04
C ILE A 101 12.74 9.23 -5.77
N PHE A 102 12.92 9.79 -4.57
CA PHE A 102 14.16 10.46 -4.18
C PHE A 102 15.36 9.50 -4.20
N TRP A 103 15.27 8.36 -3.53
CA TRP A 103 16.39 7.40 -3.48
C TRP A 103 16.72 6.82 -4.86
N LEU A 104 15.72 6.41 -5.64
CA LEU A 104 15.96 5.83 -6.97
C LEU A 104 16.50 6.82 -8.00
N THR A 105 16.38 8.13 -7.76
CA THR A 105 16.89 9.17 -8.67
C THR A 105 18.27 9.69 -8.27
N TYR A 106 18.57 9.75 -6.97
CA TYR A 106 19.73 10.48 -6.44
C TYR A 106 20.76 9.61 -5.70
N VAL A 107 20.52 8.31 -5.56
CA VAL A 107 21.48 7.32 -5.02
C VAL A 107 22.07 6.52 -6.18
#